data_AF-A0AA95GC99-F1
#
_entry.id   AF-A0AA95GC99-F1
#
_cell.length_a   1.000
_cell.length_b   1.000
_cell.length_c   1.000
_cell.angle_alpha   90.00
_cell.angle_beta   90.00
_cell.angle_gamma   90.00
#
_symmetry.space_group_name_H-M   'P 1'
#
loop_
_entity.id
_entity.type
_entity.pdbx_description
1 polymer ?
#
loop_
_entity_poly.entity_id
_entity_poly.type
_entity_poly.pdbx_seq_one_letter_code
_entity_poly.pdbx_strand_id
1 'polypeptide(L)'
;MTEKKKTKPIKLEWSGNIASVGQESPVNLKKSETKEEKKQPNAIQGKLKIRTETKGRAGKPVAILFNFSDPEAHNPESLKLLCSKLKTSLACGGTVENNEIVLTIREINKLKEVLKNFQLNSN
;
A
#
# COMPACT_ATOMS: atom_id res chain seq x y z
N MET A 1 14.76 -33.69 50.29
CA MET A 1 14.83 -32.37 49.61
C MET A 1 16.05 -32.37 48.72
N THR A 2 15.90 -32.37 47.40
CA THR A 2 17.03 -32.15 46.48
C THR A 2 16.54 -31.27 45.33
N GLU A 3 16.85 -29.97 45.46
CA GLU A 3 16.48 -28.92 44.53
C GLU A 3 17.22 -29.09 43.20
N LYS A 4 16.48 -29.32 42.12
CA LYS A 4 17.03 -29.35 40.76
C LYS A 4 17.37 -27.93 40.33
N LYS A 5 18.67 -27.59 40.32
CA LYS A 5 19.17 -26.30 39.83
C LYS A 5 18.84 -26.14 38.35
N LYS A 6 18.02 -25.14 38.01
CA LYS A 6 17.69 -24.78 36.63
C LYS A 6 18.90 -24.14 35.95
N THR A 7 19.31 -24.70 34.82
CA THR A 7 20.39 -24.17 33.98
C THR A 7 19.98 -22.81 33.42
N LYS A 8 20.87 -21.81 33.55
CA LYS A 8 20.64 -20.44 33.05
C LYS A 8 20.49 -20.46 31.52
N PRO A 9 19.61 -19.64 30.93
CA PRO A 9 19.49 -19.54 29.48
C PRO A 9 20.82 -19.03 28.91
N ILE A 10 21.35 -19.75 27.93
CA ILE A 10 22.56 -19.37 27.21
C ILE A 10 22.22 -18.13 26.38
N LYS A 11 22.87 -17.01 26.70
CA LYS A 11 22.77 -15.78 25.94
C LYS A 11 23.47 -16.03 24.60
N LEU A 12 22.69 -16.24 23.54
CA LEU A 12 23.16 -16.21 22.16
C LEU A 12 23.53 -14.76 21.85
N GLU A 13 24.78 -14.38 22.10
CA GLU A 13 25.33 -13.16 21.55
C GLU A 13 25.69 -13.44 20.09
N TRP A 14 25.05 -12.70 19.19
CA TRP A 14 25.37 -12.75 17.77
C TRP A 14 26.78 -12.18 17.61
N SER A 15 27.79 -13.03 17.63
CA SER A 15 29.14 -12.71 17.18
C SER A 15 29.11 -12.62 15.66
N GLY A 16 28.52 -11.54 15.16
CA GLY A 16 28.61 -11.10 13.78
C GLY A 16 30.05 -10.69 13.52
N ASN A 17 30.89 -11.68 13.26
CA ASN A 17 32.25 -11.51 12.80
C ASN A 17 32.18 -10.95 11.38
N ILE A 18 32.11 -9.62 11.24
CA ILE A 18 32.21 -8.92 9.95
C ILE A 18 33.71 -8.86 9.62
N ALA A 19 34.32 -10.02 9.41
CA ALA A 19 35.71 -10.11 9.02
C ALA A 19 35.83 -9.73 7.53
N SER A 20 36.29 -8.50 7.32
CA SER A 20 37.26 -8.10 6.32
C SER A 20 37.07 -8.59 4.87
N VAL A 21 36.59 -7.64 4.05
CA VAL A 21 37.32 -7.17 2.85
C VAL A 21 37.77 -8.26 1.87
N GLY A 22 36.81 -9.03 1.37
CA GLY A 22 36.93 -9.62 0.04
C GLY A 22 36.53 -8.56 -0.99
N GLN A 23 37.38 -8.29 -1.97
CA GLN A 23 37.13 -7.34 -3.04
C GLN A 23 35.75 -7.55 -3.68
N GLU A 24 34.87 -6.57 -3.56
CA GLU A 24 33.73 -6.43 -4.44
C GLU A 24 33.61 -4.98 -4.85
N SER A 25 33.62 -4.79 -6.16
CA SER A 25 33.40 -3.53 -6.87
C SER A 25 32.29 -2.72 -6.22
N PRO A 26 32.33 -1.37 -6.28
CA PRO A 26 31.25 -0.56 -5.75
C PRO A 26 29.95 -1.04 -6.41
N VAL A 27 29.10 -1.71 -5.62
CA VAL A 27 27.73 -1.95 -6.01
C VAL A 27 27.12 -0.57 -6.15
N ASN A 28 27.10 -0.11 -7.40
CA ASN A 28 26.35 1.06 -7.77
C ASN A 28 24.92 0.69 -7.41
N LEU A 29 24.45 1.19 -6.26
CA LEU A 29 23.05 1.31 -5.91
C LEU A 29 22.43 2.26 -6.91
N LYS A 30 22.44 1.86 -8.18
CA LYS A 30 21.55 2.37 -9.18
C LYS A 30 20.20 1.93 -8.65
N LYS A 31 19.55 2.87 -7.97
CA LYS A 31 18.10 2.96 -7.93
C LYS A 31 17.62 2.67 -9.34
N SER A 32 17.38 1.41 -9.63
CA SER A 32 16.22 1.04 -10.41
C SER A 32 15.04 1.35 -9.50
N GLU A 33 14.75 2.66 -9.39
CA GLU A 33 13.40 3.07 -9.66
C GLU A 33 13.07 2.45 -11.02
N THR A 34 12.62 1.21 -10.99
CA THR A 34 11.89 0.64 -12.10
C THR A 34 10.65 1.51 -12.15
N LYS A 35 10.79 2.64 -12.84
CA LYS A 35 9.74 3.20 -13.69
C LYS A 35 9.36 2.04 -14.59
N GLU A 36 8.51 1.17 -14.08
CA GLU A 36 7.64 0.41 -14.94
C GLU A 36 6.85 1.47 -15.66
N GLU A 37 7.32 1.82 -16.86
CA GLU A 37 6.50 2.36 -17.93
C GLU A 37 5.47 1.28 -18.29
N LYS A 38 4.57 1.02 -17.34
CA LYS A 38 3.39 0.21 -17.55
C LYS A 38 2.51 1.05 -18.46
N LYS A 39 2.35 0.56 -19.70
CA LYS A 39 1.31 0.94 -20.66
C LYS A 39 0.17 1.57 -19.88
N GLN A 40 -0.05 2.87 -20.09
CA GLN A 40 -1.07 3.60 -19.35
C GLN A 40 -2.38 2.84 -19.53
N PRO A 41 -2.90 2.12 -18.52
CA PRO A 41 -4.24 1.61 -18.64
C PRO A 41 -5.12 2.84 -18.73
N ASN A 42 -6.10 2.78 -19.63
CA ASN A 42 -7.06 3.84 -19.86
C ASN A 42 -7.50 4.45 -18.53
N ALA A 43 -7.58 5.79 -18.52
CA ALA A 43 -8.11 6.50 -17.38
C ALA A 43 -9.53 6.00 -17.16
N ILE A 44 -9.77 5.35 -16.02
CA ILE A 44 -11.10 4.91 -15.64
C ILE A 44 -11.91 6.18 -15.39
N GLN A 45 -12.92 6.43 -16.22
CA GLN A 45 -13.65 7.69 -16.28
C GLN A 45 -15.13 7.44 -15.97
N GLY A 46 -15.54 7.74 -14.75
CA GLY A 46 -16.95 7.54 -14.44
C GLY A 46 -17.37 7.99 -13.06
N LYS A 47 -18.60 7.58 -12.75
CA LYS A 47 -19.23 7.84 -11.45
C LYS A 47 -18.81 6.75 -10.47
N LEU A 48 -18.45 7.16 -9.28
CA LEU A 48 -18.21 6.26 -8.15
C LEU A 48 -18.91 6.78 -6.90
N LYS A 49 -19.07 5.90 -5.92
CA LYS A 49 -19.56 6.27 -4.60
C LYS A 49 -18.44 6.10 -3.59
N ILE A 50 -18.41 7.00 -2.61
CA ILE A 50 -17.46 6.96 -1.49
C ILE A 50 -18.26 6.64 -0.22
N ARG A 51 -17.87 5.59 0.48
CA ARG A 51 -18.34 5.29 1.84
C ARG A 51 -17.20 5.52 2.80
N THR A 52 -17.48 6.17 3.91
CA THR A 52 -16.53 6.27 5.01
C THR A 52 -16.92 5.27 6.07
N GLU A 53 -16.01 4.36 6.40
CA GLU A 53 -16.17 3.42 7.49
C GLU A 53 -15.00 3.56 8.46
N THR A 54 -15.12 2.95 9.62
CA THR A 54 -14.02 2.79 10.58
C THR A 54 -13.66 1.32 10.65
N LYS A 55 -12.49 0.93 10.16
CA LYS A 55 -12.03 -0.46 10.13
C LYS A 55 -10.69 -0.63 10.85
N GLY A 56 -10.51 -1.76 11.53
CA GLY A 56 -9.25 -2.17 12.17
C GLY A 56 -9.10 -1.78 13.65
N ARG A 57 -7.90 -2.04 14.22
CA ARG A 57 -7.57 -1.68 15.61
C ARG A 57 -7.50 -0.15 15.75
N ALA A 58 -8.17 0.37 16.77
CA ALA A 58 -8.31 1.80 17.06
C ALA A 58 -9.22 2.61 16.10
N GLY A 59 -10.08 1.95 15.32
CA GLY A 59 -11.17 2.63 14.59
C GLY A 59 -10.68 3.67 13.58
N LYS A 60 -9.55 3.41 12.91
CA LYS A 60 -9.02 4.34 11.91
C LYS A 60 -10.07 4.54 10.81
N PRO A 61 -10.31 5.81 10.40
CA PRO A 61 -11.21 6.09 9.30
C PRO A 61 -10.63 5.54 8.01
N VAL A 62 -11.48 4.87 7.25
CA VAL A 62 -11.19 4.34 5.92
C VAL A 62 -12.25 4.86 4.95
N ALA A 63 -11.83 5.20 3.74
CA ALA A 63 -12.70 5.52 2.63
C ALA A 63 -12.73 4.32 1.68
N ILE A 64 -13.93 3.83 1.40
CA ILE A 64 -14.20 2.73 0.50
C ILE A 64 -14.81 3.33 -0.77
N LEU A 65 -14.14 3.11 -1.89
CA LEU A 65 -14.59 3.49 -3.22
C LEU A 65 -15.26 2.26 -3.84
N PHE A 66 -16.55 2.38 -4.13
CA PHE A 66 -17.38 1.28 -4.60
C PHE A 66 -18.32 1.74 -5.72
N ASN A 67 -18.88 0.76 -6.43
CA ASN A 67 -19.83 0.97 -7.51
C ASN A 67 -19.26 1.84 -8.65
N PHE A 68 -18.11 1.43 -9.19
CA PHE A 68 -17.53 2.04 -10.38
C PHE A 68 -18.45 1.78 -11.58
N SER A 69 -18.82 2.85 -12.30
CA SER A 69 -19.72 2.75 -13.45
C SER A 69 -19.05 2.22 -14.72
N ASP A 70 -17.72 2.18 -14.76
CA ASP A 70 -16.95 1.78 -15.92
C ASP A 70 -16.76 0.26 -16.01
N PRO A 71 -16.92 -0.33 -17.21
CA PRO A 71 -16.60 -1.75 -17.43
C PRO A 71 -15.11 -2.04 -17.21
N GLU A 72 -14.25 -1.04 -17.38
CA GLU A 72 -12.81 -1.13 -17.21
C GLU A 72 -12.38 -1.19 -15.73
N ALA A 73 -13.24 -0.70 -14.81
CA ALA A 73 -13.07 -0.88 -13.37
C ALA A 73 -13.32 -2.33 -12.92
N HIS A 74 -13.97 -3.14 -13.75
CA HIS A 74 -14.20 -4.55 -13.47
C HIS A 74 -12.98 -5.43 -13.79
N ASN A 75 -11.96 -4.86 -14.44
CA ASN A 75 -10.68 -5.53 -14.64
C ASN A 75 -9.78 -5.34 -13.40
N PRO A 76 -9.30 -6.44 -12.77
CA PRO A 76 -8.44 -6.36 -11.59
C PRO A 76 -7.14 -5.59 -11.81
N GLU A 77 -6.60 -5.57 -13.04
CA GLU A 77 -5.35 -4.86 -13.35
C GLU A 77 -5.52 -3.33 -13.31
N SER A 78 -6.57 -2.82 -13.95
CA SER A 78 -6.91 -1.39 -13.99
C SER A 78 -7.19 -0.86 -12.58
N LEU A 79 -7.90 -1.64 -11.77
CA LEU A 79 -8.27 -1.28 -10.41
C LEU A 79 -7.03 -1.21 -9.50
N LYS A 80 -6.09 -2.17 -9.61
CA LYS A 80 -4.80 -2.12 -8.91
C LYS A 80 -3.98 -0.88 -9.26
N LEU A 81 -4.03 -0.46 -10.52
CA LEU A 81 -3.29 0.69 -11.00
C LEU A 81 -3.92 2.00 -10.52
N LEU A 82 -5.26 2.13 -10.52
CA LEU A 82 -5.94 3.24 -9.84
C LEU A 82 -5.59 3.30 -8.37
N CYS A 83 -5.65 2.17 -7.65
CA CYS A 83 -5.28 2.10 -6.24
C CYS A 83 -3.85 2.58 -6.03
N SER A 84 -2.90 2.15 -6.86
CA SER A 84 -1.50 2.61 -6.77
C SER A 84 -1.37 4.11 -7.00
N LYS A 85 -2.03 4.67 -8.03
CA LYS A 85 -2.02 6.11 -8.30
C LYS A 85 -2.62 6.93 -7.15
N LEU A 86 -3.75 6.48 -6.61
CA LEU A 86 -4.41 7.11 -5.46
C LEU A 86 -3.52 7.05 -4.21
N LYS A 87 -2.88 5.91 -3.94
CA LYS A 87 -1.94 5.77 -2.82
C LYS A 87 -0.75 6.70 -2.94
N THR A 88 -0.16 6.83 -4.12
CA THR A 88 0.97 7.73 -4.37
C THR A 88 0.58 9.19 -4.20
N SER A 89 -0.58 9.59 -4.73
CA SER A 89 -1.05 10.98 -4.64
C SER A 89 -1.48 11.37 -3.22
N LEU A 90 -2.16 10.47 -2.50
CA LEU A 90 -2.68 10.73 -1.16
C LEU A 90 -1.68 10.35 -0.05
N ALA A 91 -0.51 9.81 -0.39
CA ALA A 91 0.49 9.26 0.53
C ALA A 91 -0.14 8.34 1.59
N CYS A 92 -1.05 7.48 1.16
CA CYS A 92 -1.96 6.76 2.04
C CYS A 92 -1.84 5.24 1.83
N GLY A 93 -2.12 4.47 2.88
CA GLY A 93 -2.25 3.02 2.77
C GLY A 93 -3.57 2.66 2.07
N GLY A 94 -3.55 1.63 1.22
CA GLY A 94 -4.74 1.20 0.49
C GLY A 94 -4.65 -0.23 0.00
N THR A 95 -5.78 -0.90 0.00
CA THR A 95 -5.96 -2.26 -0.51
C THR A 95 -7.12 -2.32 -1.48
N VAL A 96 -7.11 -3.32 -2.35
CA VAL A 96 -8.24 -3.67 -3.20
C VAL A 96 -8.89 -4.90 -2.58
N GLU A 97 -10.16 -4.80 -2.21
CA GLU A 97 -10.96 -5.92 -1.69
C GLU A 97 -12.25 -6.00 -2.49
N ASN A 98 -12.63 -7.19 -2.98
CA ASN A 98 -13.93 -7.44 -3.60
C ASN A 98 -14.32 -6.46 -4.75
N ASN A 99 -13.36 -6.04 -5.59
CA ASN A 99 -13.54 -5.01 -6.63
C ASN A 99 -13.87 -3.60 -6.07
N GLU A 100 -13.55 -3.35 -4.81
CA GLU A 100 -13.64 -2.06 -4.13
C GLU A 100 -12.23 -1.60 -3.73
N ILE A 101 -12.00 -0.29 -3.74
CA ILE A 101 -10.73 0.28 -3.29
C ILE A 101 -10.93 0.81 -1.88
N VAL A 102 -10.22 0.23 -0.92
CA VAL A 102 -10.22 0.67 0.48
C VAL A 102 -8.97 1.50 0.73
N LEU A 103 -9.13 2.76 1.13
CA LEU A 103 -8.06 3.71 1.43
C LEU A 103 -8.14 4.15 2.89
N THR A 104 -6.99 4.21 3.57
CA THR A 104 -6.90 4.56 4.99
C THR A 104 -6.81 6.07 5.24
N ILE A 105 -7.78 6.83 4.75
CA ILE A 105 -7.74 8.29 4.78
C ILE A 105 -8.73 8.89 5.80
N ARG A 106 -8.26 9.89 6.56
CA ARG A 106 -9.10 10.73 7.43
C ARG A 106 -9.71 11.90 6.68
N GLU A 107 -8.93 12.51 5.78
CA GLU A 107 -9.31 13.72 5.05
C GLU A 107 -10.03 13.40 3.73
N ILE A 108 -11.37 13.33 3.79
CA ILE A 108 -12.20 13.07 2.59
C ILE A 108 -12.11 14.21 1.57
N ASN A 109 -11.85 15.45 2.00
CA ASN A 109 -11.69 16.59 1.10
C ASN A 109 -10.53 16.40 0.11
N LYS A 110 -9.37 15.95 0.61
CA LYS A 110 -8.21 15.64 -0.25
C LYS A 110 -8.53 14.51 -1.22
N LEU A 111 -9.26 13.50 -0.77
CA LEU A 111 -9.68 12.39 -1.63
C LEU A 111 -10.59 12.87 -2.77
N LYS A 112 -11.57 13.75 -2.48
CA LYS A 112 -12.43 14.36 -3.51
C LYS A 112 -11.64 15.22 -4.51
N GLU A 113 -10.65 15.96 -4.05
CA GLU A 113 -9.78 16.76 -4.92
C GLU A 113 -8.95 15.89 -5.87
N VAL A 114 -8.34 14.83 -5.34
CA VAL A 114 -7.58 13.87 -6.17
C VAL A 114 -8.49 13.15 -7.16
N LEU A 115 -9.70 12.77 -6.75
CA LEU A 115 -10.69 12.17 -7.65
C LEU A 115 -11.11 13.09 -8.80
N LYS A 116 -11.30 14.38 -8.51
CA LYS A 116 -11.63 15.38 -9.53
C LYS A 116 -10.51 15.54 -10.56
N ASN A 117 -9.24 15.49 -10.12
CA ASN A 117 -8.10 15.48 -11.04
C ASN A 117 -8.08 14.23 -11.93
N PHE A 118 -8.60 13.10 -11.43
CA PHE A 118 -8.76 11.86 -12.19
C PHE A 118 -10.04 11.83 -13.05
N GLN A 119 -10.81 12.92 -13.14
CA GLN A 119 -12.12 12.99 -13.82
C GLN A 119 -13.15 11.98 -13.29
N LEU A 120 -12.97 11.49 -12.07
CA LEU A 120 -13.92 10.62 -11.39
C LEU A 120 -14.94 11.47 -10.64
N ASN A 121 -16.21 11.28 -10.97
CA ASN A 121 -17.30 12.01 -10.31
C ASN A 121 -17.80 11.21 -9.11
N SER A 122 -17.60 11.73 -7.90
CA SER A 122 -18.23 11.16 -6.71
C SER A 122 -19.67 11.66 -6.57
N ASN A 123 -20.63 10.75 -6.39
CA ASN A 123 -22.01 11.08 -6.00
C ASN A 123 -22.28 10.73 -4.54
#